data_AF-A0A2P5P758-F1
#
_entry.id   AF-A0A2P5P758-F1
#
_cell.length_a   1.000
_cell.length_b   1.000
_cell.length_c   1.000
_cell.angle_alpha   90.00
_cell.angle_beta   90.00
_cell.angle_gamma   90.00
#
_symmetry.space_group_name_H-M   'P 1'
#
loop_
_entity.id
_entity.type
_entity.pdbx_description
1 polymer ?
#
loop_
_entity_poly.entity_id
_entity_poly.type
_entity_poly.pdbx_seq_one_letter_code
_entity_poly.pdbx_strand_id
1 'polypeptide(L)'
;MKLNWLWTLGVGVALFFMTNVTMQSTGNPNFFPTVIMLGSFVVPVAFVSFFYEHIRDRDIPLSVLGGSFLLGGAIGTIAAGLLEYSTLTSSSVSSLFGVGLIEESAKIIVPVFLFLGWKYRHQADGLLFGVTVGMGFAALETMGYALVTLIQSQGDVTAMNQVLLVRGLLAPAGHGAWTGIVCAVLWRERAKAGKININGWVIGAFILAVVLHALWDIVNSQNSNAIAYGGMLALAIVSLELLFALYASARKEAGLTPMTEPTDDEKFDKRGKPG
;
A
#
# COMPACT_ATOMS: atom_id res chain seq x y z
N MET A 1 -18.63 14.46 -2.01
CA MET A 1 -17.47 13.56 -1.89
C MET A 1 -17.36 12.74 -3.17
N LYS A 2 -16.20 12.67 -3.83
CA LYS A 2 -16.03 11.74 -4.95
C LYS A 2 -15.80 10.35 -4.35
N LEU A 3 -16.59 9.37 -4.77
CA LEU A 3 -16.53 7.98 -4.28
C LEU A 3 -15.89 7.07 -5.34
N ASN A 4 -14.97 7.57 -6.17
CA ASN A 4 -14.48 6.77 -7.28
C ASN A 4 -13.59 5.63 -6.79
N TRP A 5 -12.94 5.76 -5.63
CA TRP A 5 -12.23 4.65 -5.00
C TRP A 5 -13.14 3.44 -4.71
N LEU A 6 -14.40 3.67 -4.27
CA LEU A 6 -15.39 2.62 -4.06
C LEU A 6 -15.81 1.98 -5.37
N TRP A 7 -15.96 2.77 -6.44
CA TRP A 7 -16.25 2.27 -7.77
C TRP A 7 -15.11 1.42 -8.31
N THR A 8 -13.86 1.89 -8.21
CA THR A 8 -12.65 1.13 -8.58
C THR A 8 -12.60 -0.20 -7.83
N LEU A 9 -12.86 -0.19 -6.52
CA LEU A 9 -12.89 -1.40 -5.72
C LEU A 9 -14.03 -2.35 -6.15
N GLY A 10 -15.26 -1.84 -6.24
CA GLY A 10 -16.44 -2.66 -6.56
C GLY A 10 -16.37 -3.29 -7.95
N VAL A 11 -16.01 -2.49 -8.97
CA VAL A 11 -15.84 -2.98 -10.34
C VAL A 11 -14.65 -3.94 -10.41
N GLY A 12 -13.52 -3.61 -9.77
CA GLY A 12 -12.34 -4.46 -9.74
C GLY A 12 -12.60 -5.82 -9.10
N VAL A 13 -13.29 -5.84 -7.95
CA VAL A 13 -13.69 -7.07 -7.25
C VAL A 13 -14.64 -7.90 -8.11
N ALA A 14 -15.64 -7.27 -8.74
CA ALA A 14 -16.54 -7.96 -9.65
C ALA A 14 -15.76 -8.60 -10.82
N LEU A 15 -14.85 -7.87 -11.45
CA LEU A 15 -14.01 -8.37 -12.54
C LEU A 15 -13.11 -9.52 -12.08
N PHE A 16 -12.50 -9.42 -10.89
CA PHE A 16 -11.68 -10.49 -10.31
C PHE A 16 -12.49 -11.79 -10.18
N PHE A 17 -13.68 -11.73 -9.55
CA PHE A 17 -14.52 -12.91 -9.37
C PHE A 17 -15.06 -13.45 -10.69
N MET A 18 -15.51 -12.60 -11.61
CA MET A 18 -15.99 -13.03 -12.93
C MET A 18 -14.88 -13.73 -13.73
N THR A 19 -13.67 -13.18 -13.72
CA THR A 19 -12.52 -13.78 -14.42
C THR A 19 -12.13 -15.10 -13.76
N ASN A 20 -12.09 -15.17 -12.43
CA ASN A 20 -11.75 -16.39 -11.69
C ASN A 20 -12.78 -17.52 -11.90
N VAL A 21 -14.08 -17.20 -11.94
CA VAL A 21 -15.14 -18.16 -12.27
C VAL A 21 -15.04 -18.61 -13.73
N THR A 22 -14.78 -17.70 -14.66
CA THR A 22 -14.61 -18.02 -16.09
C THR A 22 -13.40 -18.95 -16.29
N MET A 23 -12.27 -18.66 -15.64
CA MET A 23 -11.07 -19.50 -15.67
C MET A 23 -11.37 -20.92 -15.21
N GLN A 24 -12.01 -21.09 -14.05
CA GLN A 24 -12.30 -22.40 -13.47
C GLN A 24 -13.36 -23.18 -14.26
N SER A 25 -14.39 -22.49 -14.77
CA SER A 25 -15.46 -23.15 -15.54
C SER A 25 -15.02 -23.57 -16.95
N THR A 26 -14.14 -22.80 -17.59
CA THR A 26 -13.65 -23.09 -18.93
C THR A 26 -12.39 -23.97 -18.94
N GLY A 27 -11.67 -24.05 -17.82
CA GLY A 27 -10.35 -24.68 -17.74
C GLY A 27 -9.30 -23.96 -18.60
N ASN A 28 -9.55 -22.73 -19.03
CA ASN A 28 -8.67 -22.01 -19.95
C ASN A 28 -7.54 -21.30 -19.18
N PRO A 29 -6.27 -21.75 -19.32
CA PRO A 29 -5.15 -21.19 -18.56
C PRO A 29 -4.80 -19.75 -18.96
N ASN A 30 -5.30 -19.24 -20.10
CA ASN A 30 -5.07 -17.87 -20.52
C ASN A 30 -5.66 -16.82 -19.54
N PHE A 31 -6.57 -17.24 -18.65
CA PHE A 31 -7.11 -16.35 -17.61
C PHE A 31 -6.21 -16.21 -16.38
N PHE A 32 -5.21 -17.09 -16.17
CA PHE A 32 -4.32 -17.01 -15.00
C PHE A 32 -3.64 -15.64 -14.86
N PRO A 33 -3.00 -15.06 -15.90
CA PRO A 33 -2.39 -13.74 -15.78
C PRO A 33 -3.41 -12.66 -15.40
N THR A 34 -4.63 -12.74 -15.92
CA THR A 34 -5.69 -11.76 -15.61
C THR A 34 -6.19 -11.89 -14.18
N VAL A 35 -6.42 -13.11 -13.68
CA VAL A 35 -6.83 -13.35 -12.29
C VAL A 35 -5.75 -12.86 -11.32
N ILE A 36 -4.49 -13.22 -11.57
CA ILE A 36 -3.36 -12.79 -10.74
C ILE A 36 -3.24 -11.26 -10.77
N MET A 37 -3.27 -10.63 -11.94
CA MET A 37 -3.19 -9.18 -12.06
C MET A 37 -4.34 -8.48 -11.31
N LEU A 38 -5.58 -8.92 -11.48
CA LEU A 38 -6.73 -8.33 -10.79
C LEU A 38 -6.64 -8.55 -9.27
N GLY A 39 -6.34 -9.77 -8.83
CA GLY A 39 -6.21 -10.10 -7.42
C GLY A 39 -5.11 -9.28 -6.72
N SER A 40 -4.03 -8.99 -7.42
CA SER A 40 -2.92 -8.22 -6.88
C SER A 40 -3.11 -6.70 -6.97
N PHE A 41 -3.84 -6.15 -7.96
CA PHE A 41 -3.87 -4.70 -8.20
C PHE A 41 -5.14 -4.00 -7.71
N VAL A 42 -6.28 -4.69 -7.58
CA VAL A 42 -7.58 -4.04 -7.29
C VAL A 42 -7.55 -3.26 -5.97
N VAL A 43 -7.15 -3.89 -4.87
CA VAL A 43 -7.07 -3.24 -3.56
C VAL A 43 -5.98 -2.15 -3.56
N PRO A 44 -4.74 -2.39 -4.07
CA PRO A 44 -3.74 -1.34 -4.25
C PRO A 44 -4.20 -0.09 -4.98
N VAL A 45 -4.83 -0.24 -6.14
CA VAL A 45 -5.28 0.89 -6.94
C VAL A 45 -6.44 1.61 -6.26
N ALA A 46 -7.38 0.88 -5.63
CA ALA A 46 -8.46 1.49 -4.86
C ALA A 46 -7.93 2.30 -3.66
N PHE A 47 -6.94 1.78 -2.93
CA PHE A 47 -6.36 2.46 -1.77
C PHE A 47 -5.60 3.74 -2.18
N VAL A 48 -4.82 3.68 -3.25
CA VAL A 48 -4.17 4.89 -3.82
C VAL A 48 -5.22 5.90 -4.29
N SER A 49 -6.30 5.44 -4.92
CA SER A 49 -7.41 6.30 -5.34
C SER A 49 -8.08 6.99 -4.14
N PHE A 50 -8.25 6.28 -3.01
CA PHE A 50 -8.76 6.87 -1.77
C PHE A 50 -7.87 8.01 -1.28
N PHE A 51 -6.55 7.79 -1.16
CA PHE A 51 -5.62 8.85 -0.74
C PHE A 51 -5.59 10.01 -1.75
N TYR A 52 -5.62 9.71 -3.05
CA TYR A 52 -5.69 10.72 -4.10
C TYR A 52 -6.96 11.55 -4.05
N GLU A 53 -8.09 11.03 -3.59
CA GLU A 53 -9.33 11.79 -3.53
C GLU A 53 -9.44 12.65 -2.26
N HIS A 54 -8.83 12.21 -1.15
CA HIS A 54 -9.04 12.83 0.16
C HIS A 54 -7.86 13.69 0.65
N ILE A 55 -6.68 13.53 0.05
CA ILE A 55 -5.49 14.37 0.34
C ILE A 55 -5.24 15.41 -0.75
N ARG A 56 -5.73 15.18 -1.98
CA ARG A 56 -5.42 16.03 -3.14
C ARG A 56 -6.07 17.39 -3.04
N ASP A 57 -5.37 18.28 -2.38
CA ASP A 57 -5.60 19.73 -2.39
C ASP A 57 -4.65 20.45 -3.37
N ARG A 58 -3.84 19.68 -4.11
CA ARG A 58 -2.83 20.16 -5.07
C ARG A 58 -2.87 19.31 -6.34
N ASP A 59 -2.64 19.92 -7.50
CA ASP A 59 -2.67 19.25 -8.81
C ASP A 59 -1.46 18.33 -9.06
N ILE A 60 -1.30 17.27 -8.26
CA ILE A 60 -0.36 16.18 -8.59
C ILE A 60 -0.93 15.46 -9.83
N PRO A 61 -0.21 15.47 -10.96
CA PRO A 61 -0.70 14.82 -12.18
C PRO A 61 -0.83 13.31 -11.96
N LEU A 62 -1.92 12.72 -12.46
CA LEU A 62 -2.13 11.27 -12.41
C LEU A 62 -0.99 10.49 -13.08
N SER A 63 -0.34 11.06 -14.09
CA SER A 63 0.83 10.45 -14.74
C SER A 63 2.02 10.30 -13.78
N VAL A 64 2.22 11.25 -12.87
CA VAL A 64 3.29 11.17 -11.87
C VAL A 64 2.98 10.11 -10.83
N LEU A 65 1.72 10.00 -10.40
CA LEU A 65 1.31 8.95 -9.45
C LEU A 65 1.34 7.57 -10.08
N GLY A 66 0.78 7.41 -11.27
CA GLY A 66 0.84 6.16 -12.02
C GLY A 66 2.29 5.75 -12.32
N GLY A 67 3.14 6.71 -12.69
CA GLY A 67 4.58 6.49 -12.86
C GLY A 67 5.25 6.07 -11.55
N SER A 68 4.90 6.71 -10.43
CA SER A 68 5.44 6.36 -9.11
C SER A 68 5.01 4.96 -8.68
N PHE A 69 3.75 4.59 -8.92
CA PHE A 69 3.22 3.25 -8.64
C PHE A 69 4.00 2.19 -9.43
N LEU A 70 4.11 2.36 -10.76
CA LEU A 70 4.73 1.37 -11.64
C LEU A 70 6.25 1.32 -11.48
N LEU A 71 6.93 2.47 -11.52
CA LEU A 71 8.39 2.53 -11.39
C LEU A 71 8.83 2.19 -9.96
N GLY A 72 8.13 2.69 -8.96
CA GLY A 72 8.42 2.38 -7.56
C GLY A 72 8.23 0.90 -7.27
N GLY A 73 7.14 0.31 -7.76
CA GLY A 73 6.93 -1.13 -7.66
C GLY A 73 8.00 -1.94 -8.38
N ALA A 74 8.29 -1.63 -9.65
CA ALA A 74 9.24 -2.40 -10.45
C ALA A 74 10.69 -2.25 -9.96
N ILE A 75 11.15 -1.03 -9.69
CA ILE A 75 12.49 -0.78 -9.14
C ILE A 75 12.60 -1.43 -7.77
N GLY A 76 11.56 -1.31 -6.95
CA GLY A 76 11.52 -1.92 -5.63
C GLY A 76 11.69 -3.42 -5.68
N THR A 77 10.87 -4.14 -6.45
CA THR A 77 10.94 -5.60 -6.55
C THR A 77 12.23 -6.09 -7.21
N ILE A 78 12.76 -5.37 -8.19
CA ILE A 78 14.07 -5.68 -8.80
C ILE A 78 15.19 -5.53 -7.77
N ALA A 79 15.24 -4.40 -7.05
CA ALA A 79 16.27 -4.14 -6.07
C ALA A 79 16.20 -5.14 -4.89
N ALA A 80 14.99 -5.42 -4.39
CA ALA A 80 14.74 -6.45 -3.39
C ALA A 80 15.26 -7.81 -3.85
N GLY A 81 14.80 -8.30 -5.01
CA GLY A 81 15.19 -9.62 -5.52
C GLY A 81 16.70 -9.77 -5.78
N LEU A 82 17.40 -8.71 -6.23
CA LEU A 82 18.85 -8.74 -6.44
C LEU A 82 19.64 -8.75 -5.13
N LEU A 83 19.19 -8.00 -4.12
CA LEU A 83 19.88 -7.87 -2.84
C LEU A 83 19.59 -9.06 -1.91
N GLU A 84 18.38 -9.60 -1.96
CA GLU A 84 17.94 -10.76 -1.18
C GLU A 84 18.63 -12.06 -1.59
N TYR A 85 18.94 -12.25 -2.89
CA TYR A 85 19.61 -13.45 -3.39
C TYR A 85 20.91 -13.78 -2.62
N SER A 86 21.57 -12.76 -2.04
CA SER A 86 22.77 -12.92 -1.22
C SER A 86 22.53 -13.15 0.29
N THR A 87 21.34 -12.82 0.78
CA THR A 87 20.98 -12.82 2.21
C THR A 87 20.15 -14.06 2.61
N LEU A 88 19.51 -14.73 1.64
CA LEU A 88 18.53 -15.80 1.83
C LEU A 88 19.07 -17.23 2.07
N THR A 89 20.27 -17.41 2.60
CA THR A 89 20.77 -18.77 2.93
C THR A 89 20.25 -19.32 4.26
N SER A 90 19.47 -18.54 5.04
CA SER A 90 18.83 -19.02 6.28
C SER A 90 17.49 -18.31 6.58
N SER A 91 16.51 -19.04 7.13
CA SER A 91 15.26 -18.49 7.68
C SER A 91 15.44 -17.90 9.09
N SER A 92 16.64 -17.40 9.41
CA SER A 92 16.95 -16.82 10.72
C SER A 92 16.24 -15.47 10.91
N VAL A 93 15.93 -15.12 12.16
CA VAL A 93 15.32 -13.80 12.49
C VAL A 93 16.16 -12.65 11.93
N SER A 94 17.50 -12.74 11.99
CA SER A 94 18.42 -11.75 11.40
C SER A 94 18.28 -11.63 9.88
N SER A 95 18.01 -12.73 9.18
CA SER A 95 17.78 -12.73 7.72
C SER A 95 16.49 -11.99 7.39
N LEU A 96 15.40 -12.24 8.13
CA LEU A 96 14.11 -11.57 7.95
C LEU A 96 14.20 -10.05 8.20
N PHE A 97 14.97 -9.64 9.21
CA PHE A 97 15.28 -8.21 9.39
C PHE A 97 16.09 -7.63 8.23
N GLY A 98 17.02 -8.40 7.66
CA GLY A 98 17.80 -8.01 6.49
C GLY A 98 16.92 -7.79 5.26
N VAL A 99 15.98 -8.70 5.00
CA VAL A 99 14.96 -8.58 3.94
C VAL A 99 14.14 -7.31 4.12
N GLY A 100 13.54 -7.11 5.31
CA GLY A 100 12.77 -5.90 5.59
C GLY A 100 13.59 -4.62 5.40
N LEU A 101 14.86 -4.60 5.82
CA LEU A 101 15.75 -3.45 5.61
C LEU A 101 16.01 -3.17 4.13
N ILE A 102 16.31 -4.21 3.36
CA ILE A 102 16.57 -4.13 1.92
C ILE A 102 15.33 -3.61 1.19
N GLU A 103 14.18 -4.22 1.44
CA GLU A 103 12.98 -3.85 0.70
C GLU A 103 12.49 -2.45 1.06
N GLU A 104 12.47 -2.07 2.33
CA GLU A 104 12.04 -0.72 2.72
C GLU A 104 13.01 0.35 2.19
N SER A 105 14.31 0.03 2.09
CA SER A 105 15.29 0.90 1.42
C SER A 105 15.00 1.05 -0.08
N ALA A 106 14.61 -0.03 -0.75
CA ALA A 106 14.30 -0.01 -2.16
C ALA A 106 13.03 0.80 -2.46
N LYS A 107 11.98 0.67 -1.62
CA LYS A 107 10.70 1.38 -1.79
C LYS A 107 10.84 2.90 -1.71
N ILE A 108 11.80 3.43 -0.97
CA ILE A 108 11.98 4.89 -0.84
C ILE A 108 12.78 5.53 -1.98
N ILE A 109 13.34 4.77 -2.93
CA ILE A 109 14.15 5.32 -4.05
C ILE A 109 13.36 6.34 -4.88
N VAL A 110 12.17 5.95 -5.35
CA VAL A 110 11.32 6.83 -6.18
C VAL A 110 10.79 8.03 -5.38
N PRO A 111 10.26 7.86 -4.16
CA PRO A 111 9.91 8.99 -3.30
C PRO A 111 11.09 9.95 -3.06
N VAL A 112 12.28 9.44 -2.73
CA VAL A 112 13.46 10.30 -2.51
C VAL A 112 13.82 11.11 -3.75
N PHE A 113 13.70 10.53 -4.96
CA PHE A 113 13.90 11.31 -6.19
C PHE A 113 12.91 12.48 -6.31
N LEU A 114 11.62 12.24 -6.03
CA LEU A 114 10.59 13.29 -6.03
C LEU A 114 10.79 14.32 -4.90
N PHE A 115 11.28 13.87 -3.74
CA PHE A 115 11.64 14.70 -2.61
C PHE A 115 12.76 15.69 -2.99
N LEU A 116 13.82 15.19 -3.61
CA LEU A 116 14.96 16.00 -4.04
C LEU A 116 14.61 16.99 -5.15
N GLY A 117 13.52 16.78 -5.88
CA GLY A 117 13.03 17.71 -6.90
C GLY A 117 12.40 19.01 -6.35
N TRP A 118 12.19 19.14 -5.03
CA TRP A 118 11.63 20.33 -4.34
C TRP A 118 10.26 20.84 -4.80
N LYS A 119 9.64 20.26 -5.83
CA LYS A 119 8.33 20.66 -6.34
C LYS A 119 7.21 20.39 -5.34
N TYR A 120 7.26 19.23 -4.68
CA TYR A 120 6.27 18.78 -3.70
C TYR A 120 6.84 18.98 -2.30
N ARG A 121 6.13 19.69 -1.41
CA ARG A 121 6.70 20.26 -0.18
C ARG A 121 5.96 19.88 1.10
N HIS A 122 4.73 19.40 1.01
CA HIS A 122 3.87 19.17 2.17
C HIS A 122 3.90 17.72 2.64
N GLN A 123 3.60 17.49 3.93
CA GLN A 123 3.45 16.14 4.49
C GLN A 123 2.47 15.28 3.67
N ALA A 124 1.37 15.90 3.22
CA ALA A 124 0.37 15.31 2.34
C ALA A 124 0.96 14.71 1.05
N ASP A 125 1.92 15.41 0.42
CA ASP A 125 2.56 14.94 -0.80
C ASP A 125 3.40 13.69 -0.53
N GLY A 126 4.22 13.72 0.53
CA GLY A 126 5.04 12.60 0.95
C GLY A 126 4.20 11.38 1.30
N LEU A 127 3.11 11.57 2.04
CA LEU A 127 2.17 10.51 2.38
C LEU A 127 1.57 9.86 1.13
N LEU A 128 1.07 10.65 0.19
CA LEU A 128 0.48 10.14 -1.04
C LEU A 128 1.49 9.40 -1.93
N PHE A 129 2.70 9.95 -2.13
CA PHE A 129 3.74 9.24 -2.89
C PHE A 129 4.20 7.96 -2.19
N GLY A 130 4.36 7.98 -0.87
CA GLY A 130 4.75 6.80 -0.10
C GLY A 130 3.72 5.67 -0.20
N VAL A 131 2.44 5.97 0.02
CA VAL A 131 1.34 5.01 -0.17
C VAL A 131 1.33 4.50 -1.62
N THR A 132 1.47 5.39 -2.60
CA THR A 132 1.45 5.03 -4.02
C THR A 132 2.56 4.04 -4.39
N VAL A 133 3.78 4.29 -3.93
CA VAL A 133 4.92 3.40 -4.20
C VAL A 133 4.82 2.10 -3.42
N GLY A 134 4.44 2.16 -2.14
CA GLY A 134 4.23 0.95 -1.31
C GLY A 134 3.15 0.04 -1.88
N MET A 135 2.03 0.59 -2.36
CA MET A 135 0.97 -0.17 -3.01
C MET A 135 1.40 -0.73 -4.38
N GLY A 136 2.22 0.01 -5.14
CA GLY A 136 2.80 -0.48 -6.39
C GLY A 136 3.75 -1.65 -6.20
N PHE A 137 4.59 -1.58 -5.16
CA PHE A 137 5.44 -2.70 -4.73
C PHE A 137 4.59 -3.92 -4.35
N ALA A 138 3.62 -3.73 -3.44
CA ALA A 138 2.76 -4.82 -2.97
C ALA A 138 2.03 -5.54 -4.11
N ALA A 139 1.55 -4.79 -5.11
CA ALA A 139 0.85 -5.35 -6.25
C ALA A 139 1.77 -6.25 -7.10
N LEU A 140 2.97 -5.78 -7.44
CA LEU A 140 3.91 -6.55 -8.27
C LEU A 140 4.49 -7.75 -7.52
N GLU A 141 4.82 -7.57 -6.25
CA GLU A 141 5.33 -8.63 -5.38
C GLU A 141 4.27 -9.72 -5.16
N THR A 142 3.02 -9.34 -4.85
CA THR A 142 1.91 -10.29 -4.69
C THR A 142 1.61 -11.06 -5.97
N MET A 143 1.72 -10.41 -7.13
CA MET A 143 1.64 -11.08 -8.44
C MET A 143 2.72 -12.15 -8.59
N GLY A 144 3.95 -11.86 -8.17
CA GLY A 144 5.05 -12.83 -8.14
C GLY A 144 4.77 -14.01 -7.21
N TYR A 145 4.38 -13.76 -5.96
CA TYR A 145 4.03 -14.80 -5.00
C TYR A 145 2.89 -15.70 -5.50
N ALA A 146 1.81 -15.14 -6.04
CA ALA A 146 0.70 -15.93 -6.56
C ALA A 146 1.13 -16.83 -7.71
N LEU A 147 1.95 -16.33 -8.65
CA LEU A 147 2.48 -17.12 -9.76
C LEU A 147 3.41 -18.23 -9.26
N VAL A 148 4.33 -17.92 -8.33
CA VAL A 148 5.24 -18.92 -7.75
C VAL A 148 4.46 -20.00 -7.00
N THR A 149 3.46 -19.61 -6.21
CA THR A 149 2.57 -20.56 -5.52
C THR A 149 1.85 -21.46 -6.52
N LEU A 150 1.29 -20.91 -7.59
CA LEU A 150 0.61 -21.70 -8.63
C LEU A 150 1.56 -22.73 -9.26
N ILE A 151 2.80 -22.36 -9.56
CA ILE A 151 3.79 -23.25 -10.16
C ILE A 151 4.23 -24.33 -9.17
N GLN A 152 4.57 -23.96 -7.94
CA GLN A 152 5.07 -24.87 -6.91
C GLN A 152 4.00 -25.85 -6.42
N SER A 153 2.73 -25.42 -6.42
CA SER A 153 1.58 -26.26 -6.07
C SER A 153 1.06 -27.12 -7.23
N GLN A 154 1.75 -27.11 -8.38
CA GLN A 154 1.36 -27.85 -9.59
C GLN A 154 -0.04 -27.46 -10.11
N GLY A 155 -0.38 -26.18 -10.03
CA GLY A 155 -1.63 -25.64 -10.57
C GLY A 155 -2.77 -25.51 -9.55
N ASP A 156 -2.50 -25.56 -8.24
CA ASP A 156 -3.54 -25.34 -7.22
C ASP A 156 -4.03 -23.88 -7.22
N VAL A 157 -5.19 -23.70 -7.84
CA VAL A 157 -5.92 -22.42 -7.94
C VAL A 157 -6.36 -21.91 -6.56
N THR A 158 -6.66 -22.80 -5.62
CA THR A 158 -7.11 -22.42 -4.28
C THR A 158 -5.96 -21.81 -3.50
N ALA A 159 -4.78 -22.43 -3.52
CA ALA A 159 -3.57 -21.91 -2.89
C ALA A 159 -3.17 -20.54 -3.49
N MET A 160 -3.19 -20.42 -4.83
CA MET A 160 -2.95 -19.14 -5.51
C MET A 160 -3.94 -18.06 -5.06
N ASN A 161 -5.24 -18.37 -5.04
CA ASN A 161 -6.28 -17.43 -4.62
C ASN A 161 -6.16 -17.03 -3.15
N GLN A 162 -5.74 -17.94 -2.27
CA GLN A 162 -5.49 -17.63 -0.86
C GLN A 162 -4.36 -16.59 -0.72
N VAL A 163 -3.28 -16.73 -1.49
CA VAL A 163 -2.19 -15.75 -1.53
C VAL A 163 -2.69 -14.39 -2.01
N LEU A 164 -3.44 -14.36 -3.13
CA LEU A 164 -4.00 -13.13 -3.69
C LEU A 164 -4.92 -12.42 -2.68
N LEU A 165 -5.78 -13.16 -1.99
CA LEU A 165 -6.72 -12.60 -1.01
C LEU A 165 -6.00 -12.07 0.23
N VAL A 166 -5.14 -12.88 0.86
CA VAL A 166 -4.47 -12.50 2.11
C VAL A 166 -3.54 -11.31 1.88
N ARG A 167 -2.65 -11.41 0.87
CA ARG A 167 -1.68 -10.34 0.59
C ARG A 167 -2.37 -9.12 0.00
N GLY A 168 -3.33 -9.29 -0.90
CA GLY A 168 -4.05 -8.18 -1.52
C GLY A 168 -4.85 -7.36 -0.51
N LEU A 169 -5.56 -8.01 0.42
CA LEU A 169 -6.36 -7.32 1.45
C LEU A 169 -5.49 -6.64 2.52
N LEU A 170 -4.34 -7.22 2.86
CA LEU A 170 -3.45 -6.70 3.90
C LEU A 170 -2.40 -5.73 3.36
N ALA A 171 -2.21 -5.63 2.04
CA ALA A 171 -1.27 -4.70 1.40
C ALA A 171 -1.40 -3.23 1.86
N PRO A 172 -2.63 -2.66 2.04
CA PRO A 172 -2.79 -1.30 2.59
C PRO A 172 -2.18 -1.12 3.98
N ALA A 173 -2.27 -2.16 4.82
CA ALA A 173 -1.76 -2.16 6.17
C ALA A 173 -0.30 -2.62 6.28
N GLY A 174 0.22 -3.27 5.24
CA GLY A 174 1.64 -3.60 5.10
C GLY A 174 2.39 -2.48 4.36
N HIS A 175 2.92 -2.81 3.18
CA HIS A 175 3.75 -1.93 2.36
C HIS A 175 3.16 -0.52 2.16
N GLY A 176 1.83 -0.40 1.94
CA GLY A 176 1.17 0.90 1.76
C GLY A 176 1.34 1.80 2.98
N ALA A 177 1.06 1.26 4.17
CA ALA A 177 1.18 1.99 5.43
C ALA A 177 2.63 2.31 5.75
N TRP A 178 3.53 1.31 5.68
CA TRP A 178 4.92 1.47 6.11
C TRP A 178 5.66 2.51 5.26
N THR A 179 5.60 2.38 3.92
CA THR A 179 6.23 3.36 3.03
C THR A 179 5.54 4.73 3.11
N GLY A 180 4.21 4.75 3.29
CA GLY A 180 3.44 5.97 3.54
C GLY A 180 3.90 6.74 4.78
N ILE A 181 4.11 6.04 5.90
CA ILE A 181 4.60 6.61 7.17
C ILE A 181 5.98 7.24 6.98
N VAL A 182 6.92 6.50 6.39
CA VAL A 182 8.30 6.98 6.15
C VAL A 182 8.28 8.27 5.32
N CYS A 183 7.56 8.26 4.20
CA CYS A 183 7.53 9.40 3.29
C CYS A 183 6.78 10.60 3.88
N ALA A 184 5.69 10.38 4.63
CA ALA A 184 4.98 11.45 5.33
C ALA A 184 5.90 12.16 6.33
N VAL A 185 6.63 11.40 7.16
CA VAL A 185 7.57 11.97 8.14
C VAL A 185 8.73 12.68 7.45
N LEU A 186 9.29 12.09 6.38
CA LEU A 186 10.37 12.70 5.60
C LEU A 186 9.98 14.08 5.04
N TRP A 187 8.79 14.20 4.43
CA TRP A 187 8.30 15.49 3.92
C TRP A 187 8.01 16.47 5.05
N ARG A 188 7.36 16.02 6.12
CA ARG A 188 7.01 16.83 7.29
C ARG A 188 8.24 17.48 7.91
N GLU A 189 9.30 16.71 8.15
CA GLU A 189 10.50 17.21 8.83
C GLU A 189 11.30 18.17 7.93
N ARG A 190 11.29 17.96 6.60
CA ARG A 190 11.83 18.95 5.65
C ARG A 190 11.01 20.24 5.66
N ALA A 191 9.67 20.14 5.64
CA ALA A 191 8.79 21.30 5.64
C ALA A 191 9.00 22.17 6.89
N LYS A 192 9.10 21.55 8.07
CA LYS A 192 9.39 22.24 9.34
C LYS A 192 10.77 22.93 9.34
N ALA A 193 11.79 22.28 8.80
CA ALA A 193 13.16 22.79 8.83
C ALA A 193 13.47 23.79 7.70
N GLY A 194 12.67 23.84 6.64
CA GLY A 194 12.94 24.62 5.42
C GLY A 194 14.13 24.10 4.61
N LYS A 195 14.71 22.95 4.98
CA LYS A 195 15.86 22.30 4.34
C LYS A 195 15.79 20.79 4.51
N ILE A 196 16.56 20.05 3.71
CA ILE A 196 16.69 18.59 3.90
C ILE A 196 17.24 18.34 5.31
N ASN A 197 16.48 17.58 6.11
CA ASN A 197 16.80 17.30 7.49
C ASN A 197 16.45 15.84 7.82
N ILE A 198 17.45 14.96 7.79
CA ILE A 198 17.30 13.56 8.21
C ILE A 198 17.59 13.50 9.71
N ASN A 199 16.57 13.79 10.51
CA ASN A 199 16.65 13.79 11.96
C ASN A 199 16.19 12.44 12.54
N GLY A 200 16.21 12.33 13.87
CA GLY A 200 15.79 11.11 14.58
C GLY A 200 14.35 10.67 14.28
N TRP A 201 13.45 11.58 13.89
CA TRP A 201 12.09 11.21 13.50
C TRP A 201 12.03 10.48 12.17
N VAL A 202 12.81 10.94 11.18
CA VAL A 202 12.90 10.27 9.87
C VAL A 202 13.54 8.89 10.02
N ILE A 203 14.64 8.82 10.77
CA ILE A 203 15.33 7.56 11.06
C ILE A 203 14.40 6.60 11.82
N GLY A 204 13.70 7.11 12.84
CA GLY A 204 12.74 6.32 13.63
C GLY A 204 11.57 5.79 12.80
N ALA A 205 11.03 6.60 11.88
CA ALA A 205 9.97 6.15 10.97
C ALA A 205 10.46 5.04 10.03
N PHE A 206 11.70 5.15 9.52
CA PHE A 206 12.30 4.11 8.68
C PHE A 206 12.56 2.82 9.47
N ILE A 207 13.15 2.90 10.66
CA ILE A 207 13.36 1.74 11.52
C ILE A 207 12.04 1.07 11.88
N LEU A 208 11.00 1.86 12.17
CA LEU A 208 9.66 1.34 12.43
C LEU A 208 9.12 0.53 11.24
N ALA A 209 9.25 1.04 10.01
CA ALA A 209 8.84 0.31 8.80
C ALA A 209 9.57 -1.04 8.68
N VAL A 210 10.90 -1.04 8.88
CA VAL A 210 11.72 -2.26 8.83
C VAL A 210 11.30 -3.27 9.91
N VAL A 211 11.02 -2.81 11.13
CA VAL A 211 10.57 -3.68 12.23
C VAL A 211 9.18 -4.26 11.92
N LEU A 212 8.22 -3.44 11.49
CA LEU A 212 6.88 -3.92 11.14
C LEU A 212 6.92 -4.96 10.01
N HIS A 213 7.80 -4.74 9.05
CA HIS A 213 8.05 -5.69 7.97
C HIS A 213 8.65 -7.00 8.48
N ALA A 214 9.75 -6.94 9.24
CA ALA A 214 10.36 -8.15 9.79
C ALA A 214 9.36 -8.95 10.65
N LEU A 215 8.52 -8.26 11.42
CA LEU A 215 7.44 -8.90 12.19
C LEU A 215 6.39 -9.56 11.29
N TRP A 216 6.03 -8.94 10.17
CA TRP A 216 5.15 -9.55 9.18
C TRP A 216 5.73 -10.85 8.63
N ASP A 217 7.02 -10.89 8.30
CA ASP A 217 7.67 -12.12 7.80
C ASP A 217 7.77 -13.21 8.89
N ILE A 218 8.06 -12.80 10.13
CA ILE A 218 8.08 -13.71 11.28
C ILE A 218 6.70 -14.33 11.50
N VAL A 219 5.64 -13.53 11.44
CA VAL A 219 4.27 -14.00 11.62
C VAL A 219 3.83 -14.90 10.45
N ASN A 220 4.20 -14.58 9.21
CA ASN A 220 3.91 -15.41 8.04
C ASN A 220 4.67 -16.75 8.03
N SER A 221 5.82 -16.83 8.69
CA SER A 221 6.60 -18.08 8.79
C SER A 221 6.16 -19.01 9.93
N GLN A 222 5.11 -18.65 10.69
CA GLN A 222 4.60 -19.50 11.77
C GLN A 222 3.81 -20.70 11.23
N ASN A 223 4.05 -21.88 11.83
CA ASN A 223 3.31 -23.12 11.50
C ASN A 223 1.85 -23.10 11.99
N SER A 224 1.50 -22.24 12.95
CA SER A 224 0.15 -22.13 13.50
C SER A 224 -0.64 -21.05 12.79
N ASN A 225 -1.68 -21.44 12.04
CA ASN A 225 -2.59 -20.51 11.37
C ASN A 225 -3.20 -19.49 12.34
N ALA A 226 -3.50 -19.88 13.58
CA ALA A 226 -4.07 -18.97 14.58
C ALA A 226 -3.08 -17.87 14.98
N ILE A 227 -1.80 -18.22 15.15
CA ILE A 227 -0.74 -17.25 15.48
C ILE A 227 -0.47 -16.36 14.26
N ALA A 228 -0.39 -16.96 13.06
CA ALA A 228 -0.15 -16.25 11.82
C ALA A 228 -1.24 -15.20 11.55
N TYR A 229 -2.51 -15.60 11.48
CA TYR A 229 -3.61 -14.67 11.20
C TYR A 229 -3.85 -13.66 12.34
N GLY A 230 -3.70 -14.09 13.60
CA GLY A 230 -3.82 -13.19 14.76
C GLY A 230 -2.73 -12.11 14.76
N GLY A 231 -1.48 -12.49 14.46
CA GLY A 231 -0.36 -11.56 14.34
C GLY A 231 -0.54 -10.59 13.16
N MET A 232 -0.99 -11.09 11.99
CA MET A 232 -1.25 -10.24 10.83
C MET A 232 -2.32 -9.20 11.12
N LEU A 233 -3.41 -9.58 11.80
CA LEU A 233 -4.47 -8.66 12.17
C LEU A 233 -3.96 -7.58 13.14
N ALA A 234 -3.18 -7.96 14.15
CA ALA A 234 -2.60 -7.01 15.09
C ALA A 234 -1.66 -6.01 14.39
N LEU A 235 -0.76 -6.50 13.53
CA LEU A 235 0.12 -5.66 12.73
C LEU A 235 -0.66 -4.72 11.79
N ALA A 236 -1.75 -5.22 11.19
CA ALA A 236 -2.57 -4.43 10.31
C ALA A 236 -3.26 -3.27 11.03
N ILE A 237 -3.83 -3.53 12.22
CA ILE A 237 -4.47 -2.50 13.05
C ILE A 237 -3.45 -1.42 13.41
N VAL A 238 -2.30 -1.81 13.98
CA VAL A 238 -1.25 -0.86 14.38
C VAL A 238 -0.76 -0.01 13.20
N SER A 239 -0.50 -0.65 12.05
CA SER A 239 0.03 0.04 10.88
C SER A 239 -0.98 1.02 10.28
N LEU A 240 -2.26 0.64 10.21
CA LEU A 240 -3.31 1.53 9.73
C LEU A 240 -3.58 2.67 10.70
N GLU A 241 -3.61 2.44 12.01
CA GLU A 241 -3.77 3.50 13.01
C GLU A 241 -2.67 4.57 12.86
N LEU A 242 -1.41 4.15 12.73
CA LEU A 242 -0.28 5.06 12.52
C LEU A 242 -0.38 5.83 11.21
N LEU A 243 -0.73 5.15 10.12
CA LEU A 243 -0.93 5.77 8.81
C LEU A 243 -2.06 6.80 8.85
N PHE A 244 -3.22 6.45 9.42
CA PHE A 244 -4.38 7.32 9.49
C PHE A 244 -4.20 8.49 10.46
N ALA A 245 -3.38 8.34 11.52
CA ALA A 245 -2.95 9.45 12.36
C ALA A 245 -2.11 10.48 11.57
N LEU A 246 -1.17 10.01 10.72
CA LEU A 246 -0.39 10.89 9.84
C LEU A 246 -1.24 11.50 8.72
N TYR A 247 -2.23 10.77 8.21
CA TYR A 247 -3.23 11.30 7.29
C TYR A 247 -4.05 12.43 7.92
N ALA A 248 -4.57 12.24 9.13
CA ALA A 248 -5.32 13.27 9.84
C ALA A 248 -4.45 14.53 10.10
N SER A 249 -3.19 14.31 10.49
CA SER A 249 -2.19 15.37 10.64
C SER A 249 -1.93 16.13 9.33
N ALA A 250 -1.74 15.40 8.22
CA ALA A 250 -1.51 15.98 6.90
C ALA A 250 -2.72 16.81 6.41
N ARG A 251 -3.95 16.33 6.64
CA ARG A 251 -5.17 17.07 6.30
C ARG A 251 -5.33 18.34 7.10
N LYS A 252 -5.00 18.30 8.41
CA LYS A 252 -5.02 19.48 9.27
C LYS A 252 -4.03 20.55 8.80
N GLU A 253 -2.81 20.15 8.39
CA GLU A 253 -1.81 21.07 7.82
C GLU A 253 -2.30 21.72 6.51
N ALA A 254 -3.03 20.97 5.67
CA ALA A 254 -3.62 21.46 4.43
C ALA A 254 -4.87 22.34 4.64
N GLY A 255 -5.35 22.53 5.87
CA GLY A 255 -6.59 23.27 6.15
C GLY A 255 -7.86 22.54 5.71
N LEU A 256 -7.80 21.23 5.44
CA LEU A 256 -8.95 20.40 5.12
C LEU A 256 -9.70 20.06 6.42
N THR A 257 -11.01 20.35 6.49
CA THR A 257 -11.84 20.10 7.69
C THR A 257 -11.84 18.61 8.08
N PRO A 258 -11.93 18.27 9.38
CA PRO A 258 -12.06 16.88 9.83
C PRO A 258 -13.20 16.17 9.10
N MET A 259 -13.09 14.86 8.85
CA MET A 259 -14.25 14.05 8.43
C MET A 259 -15.19 13.88 9.63
N THR A 260 -15.86 14.95 10.06
CA THR A 260 -16.99 14.86 10.98
C THR A 260 -18.26 14.78 10.13
N GLU A 261 -19.20 13.98 10.64
CA GLU A 261 -20.54 13.62 10.14
C GLU A 261 -21.24 14.65 9.24
N PRO A 262 -22.14 14.20 8.33
CA PRO A 262 -22.89 15.09 7.46
C PRO A 262 -23.47 16.24 8.29
N THR A 263 -23.07 17.46 7.92
CA THR A 263 -23.51 18.69 8.57
C THR A 263 -25.04 18.72 8.57
N ASP A 264 -25.65 19.03 9.71
CA ASP A 264 -27.10 19.13 9.94
C ASP A 264 -27.83 20.09 8.96
N ASP A 265 -27.10 20.80 8.10
CA ASP A 265 -27.63 21.61 7.00
C ASP A 265 -28.39 20.79 5.94
N GLU A 266 -28.21 19.47 5.85
CA GLU A 266 -29.07 18.60 5.02
C GLU A 266 -30.44 18.27 5.66
N LYS A 267 -30.68 18.64 6.93
CA LYS A 267 -31.98 18.42 7.60
C LYS A 267 -32.99 19.56 7.43
N PHE A 268 -32.60 20.71 6.89
CA PHE A 268 -33.50 21.89 6.81
C PHE A 268 -34.14 22.14 5.44
N ASP A 269 -33.73 21.45 4.37
CA ASP A 269 -34.34 21.59 3.03
C ASP A 269 -35.47 20.58 2.75
N LYS A 270 -36.22 20.17 3.79
CA LYS A 270 -37.44 19.35 3.65
C LYS A 270 -38.66 19.93 4.36
N ARG A 271 -38.68 21.24 4.61
CA ARG A 271 -39.93 21.96 4.93
C ARG A 271 -40.33 22.78 3.72
N GLY A 272 -41.03 22.08 2.83
CA GLY A 272 -41.54 22.61 1.58
C GLY A 272 -42.30 23.92 1.77
N LYS A 273 -42.05 24.85 0.85
CA LYS A 273 -42.99 25.89 0.48
C LYS A 273 -43.16 25.84 -1.03
N PRO A 274 -44.41 25.75 -1.49
CA PRO A 274 -44.88 26.73 -2.45
C PRO A 274 -46.30 27.22 -2.13
N GLY A 275 -46.58 28.49 -2.44
CA GLY A 275 -47.94 29.05 -2.57
C GLY A 275 -48.70 29.27 -1.27
#